data_AF-A0A915UGI2-F1
#
_entry.id   AF-A0A915UGI2-F1
#
_cell.length_a   1.000
_cell.length_b   1.000
_cell.length_c   1.000
_cell.angle_alpha   90.00
_cell.angle_beta   90.00
_cell.angle_gamma   90.00
#
_symmetry.space_group_name_H-M   'P 1'
#
loop_
_entity.id
_entity.type
_entity.pdbx_description
1 polymer ?
#
loop_
_entity_poly.entity_id
_entity_poly.type
_entity_poly.pdbx_seq_one_letter_code
_entity_poly.pdbx_strand_id
1 'polypeptide(L)'
;MTLFDGASPVFTATGSDVGPLVGFGHPGAGYVTVVAGQGERFTRVVLSSTDYPFETDNHAYVPAVPEPSALLLLAAGLGAWRRPRRPAAWRH
;
A
#
# COMPACT_ATOMS: atom_id res chain seq x y z
N MET A 1 -19.69 6.28 1.63
CA MET A 1 -18.36 5.73 1.97
C MET A 1 -17.52 6.79 2.65
N THR A 2 -16.82 6.44 3.72
CA THR A 2 -15.84 7.32 4.37
C THR A 2 -14.55 6.56 4.64
N LEU A 3 -13.41 7.14 4.27
CA LEU A 3 -12.07 6.63 4.54
C LEU A 3 -11.46 7.43 5.70
N PHE A 4 -10.71 6.76 6.58
CA PHE A 4 -10.09 7.38 7.74
C PHE A 4 -8.59 7.10 7.82
N ASP A 5 -7.80 8.06 8.30
CA ASP A 5 -6.47 7.85 8.89
C ASP A 5 -6.55 8.03 10.40
N GLY A 6 -6.48 6.92 11.14
CA GLY A 6 -6.77 6.89 12.57
C GLY A 6 -8.22 7.31 12.83
N ALA A 7 -8.39 8.38 13.61
CA ALA A 7 -9.70 8.96 13.93
C ALA A 7 -10.19 9.98 12.88
N SER A 8 -9.30 10.48 12.01
CA SER A 8 -9.59 11.58 11.10
C SER A 8 -10.17 11.07 9.78
N PRO A 9 -11.34 11.56 9.31
CA PRO A 9 -11.82 11.27 7.97
C PRO A 9 -10.92 11.96 6.94
N VAL A 10 -10.43 11.21 5.95
CA VAL A 10 -9.58 11.72 4.86
C VAL A 10 -10.31 11.79 3.52
N PHE A 11 -11.41 11.05 3.37
CA PHE A 11 -12.27 11.09 2.19
C PHE A 11 -13.70 10.69 2.54
N THR A 12 -14.68 11.37 1.93
CA THR A 12 -16.10 11.01 2.04
C THR A 12 -16.75 11.12 0.68
N ALA A 13 -17.53 10.10 0.32
CA ALA A 13 -18.39 10.06 -0.86
C ALA A 13 -19.78 9.56 -0.47
N THR A 14 -20.79 10.12 -1.11
CA THR A 14 -22.22 9.82 -0.94
C THR A 14 -22.81 9.33 -2.26
N GLY A 15 -24.10 9.00 -2.27
CA GLY A 15 -24.81 8.57 -3.48
C GLY A 15 -24.70 9.55 -4.65
N SER A 16 -24.65 10.86 -4.38
CA SER A 16 -24.50 11.88 -5.42
C SER A 16 -23.12 11.86 -6.08
N ASP A 17 -22.11 11.32 -5.39
CA ASP A 17 -20.73 11.26 -5.85
C ASP A 17 -20.46 9.98 -6.65
N VAL A 18 -21.40 9.03 -6.68
CA VAL A 18 -21.22 7.71 -7.31
C VAL A 18 -20.96 7.84 -8.80
N GLY A 19 -21.72 8.67 -9.53
CA GLY A 19 -21.59 8.81 -10.99
C GLY A 19 -20.16 9.13 -11.46
N PRO A 20 -19.49 10.13 -10.87
CA PRO A 20 -18.08 10.43 -11.15
C PRO A 20 -17.08 9.38 -10.66
N LEU A 21 -17.43 8.60 -9.63
CA LEU A 21 -16.51 7.67 -8.96
C LEU A 21 -16.55 6.25 -9.51
N VAL A 22 -17.63 5.86 -10.20
CA VAL A 22 -17.79 4.49 -10.69
C VAL A 22 -17.17 4.28 -12.07
N GLY A 23 -16.37 3.23 -12.19
CA GLY A 23 -16.09 2.61 -13.49
C GLY A 23 -17.31 1.82 -13.97
N PHE A 24 -17.61 1.84 -15.28
CA PHE A 24 -18.74 1.11 -15.85
C PHE A 24 -18.70 -0.37 -15.44
N GLY A 25 -19.68 -0.78 -14.63
CA GLY A 25 -19.87 -2.16 -14.18
C GLY A 25 -21.02 -2.86 -14.89
N HIS A 26 -21.39 -4.05 -14.42
CA HIS A 26 -22.60 -4.78 -14.85
C HIS A 26 -23.82 -3.81 -14.84
N PRO A 27 -24.77 -3.90 -15.77
CA PRO A 27 -25.93 -3.01 -15.81
C PRO A 27 -26.64 -2.94 -14.44
N GLY A 28 -26.69 -1.76 -13.84
CA GLY A 28 -27.26 -1.54 -12.50
C GLY A 28 -26.26 -1.61 -11.34
N ALA A 29 -24.97 -1.84 -11.60
CA ALA A 29 -23.89 -1.84 -10.61
C ALA A 29 -22.72 -0.94 -11.03
N GLY A 30 -22.05 -0.33 -10.06
CA GLY A 30 -20.86 0.48 -10.26
C GLY A 30 -19.75 0.05 -9.31
N TYR A 31 -18.51 0.10 -9.78
CA TYR A 31 -17.35 -0.30 -9.00
C TYR A 31 -16.48 0.92 -8.68
N VAL A 32 -16.02 1.00 -7.43
CA VAL A 32 -15.07 2.02 -6.97
C VAL A 32 -13.82 1.30 -6.47
N THR A 33 -12.66 1.71 -6.98
CA THR A 33 -11.36 1.24 -6.49
C THR A 33 -10.74 2.31 -5.60
N VAL A 34 -10.37 1.93 -4.37
CA VAL A 34 -9.67 2.81 -3.42
C VAL A 34 -8.24 2.32 -3.27
N VAL A 35 -7.28 3.18 -3.60
CA VAL A 35 -5.84 2.88 -3.52
C VAL A 35 -5.14 4.01 -2.79
N ALA A 36 -4.27 3.68 -1.84
CA ALA A 36 -3.41 4.67 -1.19
C ALA A 36 -2.20 4.97 -2.08
N GLY A 37 -2.00 6.24 -2.42
CA GLY A 37 -0.80 6.69 -3.12
C GLY A 37 0.45 6.68 -2.22
N GLN A 38 1.57 7.17 -2.77
CA GLN A 38 2.81 7.29 -2.01
C GLN A 38 2.63 8.25 -0.82
N GLY A 39 2.88 7.75 0.39
CA GLY A 39 2.76 8.53 1.64
C GLY A 39 1.32 8.66 2.17
N GLU A 40 0.32 8.16 1.43
CA GLU A 40 -1.05 8.08 1.90
C GLU A 40 -1.29 6.78 2.66
N ARG A 41 -2.25 6.82 3.59
CA ARG A 41 -2.74 5.64 4.28
C ARG A 41 -4.19 5.85 4.67
N PHE A 42 -4.95 4.76 4.68
CA PHE A 42 -6.25 4.70 5.33
C PHE A 42 -6.27 3.46 6.23
N THR A 43 -6.74 3.65 7.46
CA THR A 43 -6.78 2.62 8.50
C THR A 43 -8.18 2.02 8.68
N ARG A 44 -9.21 2.69 8.14
CA ARG A 44 -10.59 2.24 8.24
C ARG A 44 -11.41 2.74 7.04
N VAL A 45 -12.28 1.85 6.54
CA VAL A 45 -13.27 2.14 5.51
C VAL A 45 -14.65 1.91 6.12
N VAL A 46 -15.55 2.88 5.99
CA VAL A 46 -16.95 2.77 6.43
C VAL A 46 -17.86 2.87 5.21
N LEU A 47 -18.65 1.83 4.99
CA LEU A 47 -19.68 1.77 3.96
C LEU A 47 -21.05 1.77 4.65
N SER A 48 -21.92 2.71 4.27
CA SER A 48 -23.30 2.80 4.79
C SER A 48 -24.24 3.27 3.69
N SER A 49 -25.44 2.70 3.66
CA SER A 49 -26.47 2.99 2.68
C SER A 49 -27.82 2.84 3.34
N THR A 50 -28.78 3.63 2.88
CA THR A 50 -30.19 3.57 3.26
C THR A 50 -31.01 2.73 2.29
N ASP A 51 -30.49 2.43 1.10
CA ASP A 51 -31.28 1.93 -0.02
C ASP A 51 -30.70 0.64 -0.62
N TYR A 52 -29.45 0.67 -1.07
CA TYR A 52 -28.79 -0.46 -1.75
C TYR A 52 -27.66 -1.07 -0.91
N PRO A 53 -27.50 -2.40 -0.87
CA PRO A 53 -26.37 -3.04 -0.21
C PRO A 53 -25.05 -2.77 -0.96
N PHE A 54 -23.93 -2.83 -0.23
CA PHE A 54 -22.60 -2.83 -0.83
C PHE A 54 -22.01 -4.22 -0.81
N GLU A 55 -21.19 -4.51 -1.82
CA GLU A 55 -20.27 -5.63 -1.84
C GLU A 55 -18.85 -5.08 -1.91
N THR A 56 -17.93 -5.76 -1.22
CA THR A 56 -16.51 -5.47 -1.31
C THR A 56 -15.79 -6.69 -1.82
N ASP A 57 -15.09 -6.57 -2.94
CA ASP A 57 -14.29 -7.65 -3.50
C ASP A 57 -12.87 -7.14 -3.76
N ASN A 58 -11.92 -7.93 -3.27
CA ASN A 58 -10.50 -7.68 -3.11
C ASN A 58 -10.05 -6.55 -2.15
N HIS A 59 -9.62 -6.96 -0.94
CA HIS A 59 -8.96 -6.10 0.03
C HIS A 59 -7.48 -6.43 0.10
N ALA A 60 -6.63 -5.46 -0.22
CA ALA A 60 -5.20 -5.56 -0.04
C ALA A 60 -4.76 -4.65 1.11
N TYR A 61 -4.11 -5.23 2.11
CA TYR A 61 -3.39 -4.46 3.12
C TYR A 61 -1.97 -4.23 2.62
N VAL A 62 -1.52 -2.97 2.60
CA VAL A 62 -0.12 -2.64 2.38
C VAL A 62 0.56 -2.57 3.75
N PRO A 63 1.20 -3.65 4.24
CA PRO A 63 2.08 -3.53 5.37
C PRO A 63 3.23 -2.59 4.97
N ALA A 64 3.76 -1.82 5.93
CA ALA A 64 5.10 -1.29 5.77
C ALA A 64 6.04 -2.50 5.64
N VAL A 65 6.38 -2.90 4.41
CA VAL A 65 7.34 -3.96 4.16
C VAL A 65 8.66 -3.40 4.66
N PRO A 66 9.25 -3.94 5.75
CA PRO A 66 10.56 -3.50 6.19
C PRO A 66 11.53 -3.62 5.02
N GLU A 67 12.43 -2.65 4.85
CA GLU A 67 13.45 -2.76 3.82
C GLU A 67 14.09 -4.16 3.90
N PRO A 68 14.13 -4.91 2.78
CA PRO A 68 14.63 -6.27 2.81
C PRO A 68 16.03 -6.27 3.41
N SER A 69 16.27 -7.15 4.37
CA SER A 69 17.62 -7.40 4.91
C SER A 69 18.64 -7.71 3.80
N ALA A 70 18.17 -8.12 2.62
CA ALA A 70 18.94 -8.24 1.39
C ALA A 70 19.67 -6.94 0.99
N LEU A 71 19.09 -5.75 1.20
CA LEU A 71 19.75 -4.47 0.93
C LEU A 71 20.90 -4.22 1.90
N LEU A 72 20.73 -4.56 3.18
CA LEU A 72 21.81 -4.52 4.18
C LEU A 72 22.92 -5.53 3.84
N LEU A 73 22.57 -6.73 3.42
CA LEU A 73 23.54 -7.75 3.00
C LEU A 73 24.27 -7.35 1.72
N LEU A 74 23.58 -6.73 0.76
CA LEU A 74 24.18 -6.18 -0.45
C LEU A 74 25.18 -5.07 -0.11
N ALA A 75 24.79 -4.12 0.76
CA ALA A 75 25.67 -3.06 1.23
C ALA A 75 26.89 -3.62 1.98
N ALA A 76 26.70 -4.62 2.84
CA ALA A 76 27.78 -5.29 3.55
C ALA A 76 28.74 -6.02 2.59
N GLY A 77 28.22 -6.72 1.58
CA GLY A 77 29.01 -7.39 0.55
C GLY A 77 29.84 -6.41 -0.28
N LEU A 78 29.24 -5.29 -0.71
CA LEU A 78 29.92 -4.22 -1.43
C LEU A 78 31.00 -3.54 -0.57
N GLY A 79 30.75 -3.34 0.72
CA GLY A 79 31.73 -2.82 1.68
C GLY A 79 32.90 -3.78 1.91
N ALA A 80 32.64 -5.08 1.99
CA ALA A 80 33.66 -6.11 2.12
C ALA A 80 34.54 -6.22 0.85
N TRP A 81 33.95 -6.05 -0.34
CA TRP A 81 34.69 -6.08 -1.60
C TRP A 81 35.74 -4.96 -1.72
N ARG A 82 35.47 -3.78 -1.13
CA ARG A 82 36.42 -2.66 -1.14
C ARG A 82 37.59 -2.82 -0.17
N ARG A 83 37.63 -3.87 0.67
CA ARG A 83 38.74 -4.06 1.60
C ARG A 83 39.97 -4.63 0.87
N PRO A 84 41.14 -3.98 0.97
CA PRO A 84 42.37 -4.52 0.40
C PRO A 84 42.70 -5.87 1.04
N ARG A 85 42.91 -6.89 0.21
CA ARG A 85 43.33 -8.21 0.67
C ARG A 85 44.75 -8.08 1.25
N ARG A 86 44.92 -8.47 2.51
CA ARG A 86 46.25 -8.52 3.13
C ARG A 86 47.08 -9.59 2.40
N PRO A 87 48.30 -9.27 1.92
CA PRO A 87 49.17 -10.28 1.34
C PRO A 87 49.54 -11.30 2.40
N ALA A 88 49.39 -12.59 2.07
CA ALA A 88 49.81 -13.68 2.93
C ALA A 88 51.34 -13.67 3.02
N ALA A 89 51.87 -13.33 4.19
CA ALA A 89 53.29 -13.46 4.48
C ALA A 89 53.62 -14.94 4.68
N TRP A 90 54.18 -15.58 3.66
CA TRP A 90 54.78 -16.91 3.77
C TRP A 90 56.09 -16.75 4.55
N ARG A 91 56.15 -17.39 5.72
CA ARG A 91 57.39 -17.52 6.51
C ARG A 91 58.04 -18.85 6.12
N HIS A 92 59.28 -18.78 5.63
CA HIS A 92 60.19 -19.91 5.46
C HIS A 92 60.81 -20.31 6.80
#